data_AF-A0A968VUH5-F1
#
_entry.id   AF-A0A968VUH5-F1
#
_cell.length_a   1.000
_cell.length_b   1.000
_cell.length_c   1.000
_cell.angle_alpha   90.00
_cell.angle_beta   90.00
_cell.angle_gamma   90.00
#
_symmetry.space_group_name_H-M   'P 1'
#
loop_
_entity.id
_entity.type
_entity.pdbx_description
1 polymer ?
#
loop_
_entity_poly.entity_id
_entity_poly.type
_entity_poly.pdbx_seq_one_letter_code
_entity_poly.pdbx_strand_id
1 'polypeptide(L)'
;MLGKHFTFTHPVAGYSFALFEALNKSGQFLLLLDGFDEMKYYLTTAAFRYTFKEILKLVRPKSKAILAGRQTAFLSSAERDEFLRATRTHEGRSVSIAGRVSFRELTLAPFSRGDGELFIERYRRHLDFMSTREGYRSDLPPEQDFFVTPNLEEIARRPLHLEMLFEVLPLYGGNLDEMTVRKLYDLFVQCMLERETEKAARSQFDLSARKRFLEGLSFFMWAKGAATVEISDIPDFCFNVNLAGGRFSDEIKRDLIGGSFVEMRLSGRLLFPHRSIQEYFVAEFLASFFLGSQYASHLALDINIILDFGFIDSHVSPEVLDFLVARGQTIQKAAFDALRGYPRAISSKSIRYLCREVSFCSL
;
A
#
# COMPACT_ATOMS: atom_id res chain seq x y z
N MET A 1 1.06 -0.09 -26.69
CA MET A 1 -0.05 -0.20 -25.72
C MET A 1 -1.16 0.83 -25.94
N LEU A 2 -0.87 2.15 -25.99
CA LEU A 2 -1.89 3.21 -26.18
C LEU A 2 -2.79 3.00 -27.41
N GLY A 3 -2.21 2.61 -28.55
CA GLY A 3 -2.99 2.40 -29.77
C GLY A 3 -4.04 1.31 -29.67
N LYS A 4 -3.79 0.23 -28.92
CA LYS A 4 -4.78 -0.83 -28.72
C LYS A 4 -5.97 -0.33 -27.89
N HIS A 5 -5.71 0.44 -26.83
CA HIS A 5 -6.77 1.01 -26.00
C HIS A 5 -7.63 2.01 -26.78
N PHE A 6 -7.04 2.95 -27.51
CA PHE A 6 -7.80 3.98 -28.23
C PHE A 6 -8.43 3.53 -29.55
N THR A 7 -8.09 2.32 -30.03
CA THR A 7 -8.73 1.74 -31.21
C THR A 7 -9.83 0.74 -30.84
N PHE A 8 -9.65 -0.03 -29.76
CA PHE A 8 -10.55 -1.15 -29.42
C PHE A 8 -11.31 -0.97 -28.11
N THR A 9 -10.66 -0.52 -27.04
CA THR A 9 -11.27 -0.46 -25.69
C THR A 9 -12.08 0.82 -25.49
N HIS A 10 -11.52 1.94 -25.94
CA HIS A 10 -12.13 3.28 -25.90
C HIS A 10 -11.93 3.93 -27.26
N PRO A 11 -12.74 3.57 -28.28
CA PRO A 11 -12.51 3.99 -29.66
C PRO A 11 -12.54 5.52 -29.78
N VAL A 12 -11.44 6.10 -30.22
CA VAL A 12 -11.34 7.54 -30.54
C VAL A 12 -11.41 7.70 -32.04
N ALA A 13 -12.42 8.42 -32.52
CA ALA A 13 -12.59 8.68 -33.95
C ALA A 13 -11.37 9.40 -34.54
N GLY A 14 -10.87 8.91 -35.68
CA GLY A 14 -9.70 9.48 -36.34
C GLY A 14 -8.37 9.27 -35.60
N TYR A 15 -8.31 8.35 -34.63
CA TYR A 15 -7.05 8.03 -33.95
C TYR A 15 -6.01 7.50 -34.92
N SER A 16 -4.83 8.12 -34.91
CA SER A 16 -3.59 7.50 -35.37
C SER A 16 -2.48 7.82 -34.39
N PHE A 17 -1.55 6.87 -34.22
CA PHE A 17 -0.40 7.10 -33.34
C PHE A 17 0.45 8.30 -33.80
N ALA A 18 0.57 8.50 -35.11
CA ALA A 18 1.28 9.66 -35.68
C ALA A 18 0.62 10.99 -35.29
N LEU A 19 -0.71 11.08 -35.34
CA LEU A 19 -1.44 12.27 -34.89
C LEU A 19 -1.27 12.50 -33.39
N PHE A 20 -1.37 11.43 -32.58
CA PHE A 20 -1.10 11.51 -31.14
C PHE A 20 0.31 12.05 -30.86
N GLU A 21 1.33 11.53 -31.53
CA GLU A 21 2.69 12.04 -31.38
C GLU A 21 2.82 13.50 -31.78
N ALA A 22 2.20 13.93 -32.89
CA ALA A 22 2.25 15.31 -33.36
C ALA A 22 1.60 16.28 -32.35
N LEU A 23 0.46 15.89 -31.77
CA LEU A 23 -0.23 16.66 -30.74
C LEU A 23 0.57 16.69 -29.42
N ASN A 24 1.17 15.57 -29.02
CA ASN A 24 2.02 15.51 -27.85
C ASN A 24 3.29 16.37 -28.02
N LYS A 25 3.96 16.28 -29.18
CA LYS A 25 5.13 17.10 -29.54
C LYS A 25 4.81 18.59 -29.59
N SER A 26 3.58 18.97 -29.92
CA SER A 26 3.13 20.37 -29.92
C SER A 26 2.62 20.87 -28.56
N GLY A 27 2.59 20.01 -27.53
CA GLY A 27 2.21 20.39 -26.16
C GLY A 27 0.70 20.46 -25.91
N GLN A 28 -0.09 19.83 -26.78
CA GLN A 28 -1.55 19.79 -26.66
C GLN A 28 -2.04 18.79 -25.62
N PHE A 29 -1.17 17.88 -25.16
CA PHE A 29 -1.48 16.92 -24.11
C PHE A 29 -0.78 17.22 -22.79
N LEU A 30 -1.47 16.89 -21.70
CA LEU A 30 -0.92 16.65 -20.38
C LEU A 30 -1.02 15.14 -20.11
N LEU A 31 0.12 14.49 -19.93
CA LEU A 31 0.19 13.07 -19.60
C LEU A 31 0.30 12.92 -18.08
N LEU A 32 -0.69 12.31 -17.46
CA LEU A 32 -0.69 11.94 -16.03
C LEU A 32 -0.41 10.45 -15.93
N LEU A 33 0.73 10.09 -15.34
CA LEU A 33 1.18 8.72 -15.18
C LEU A 33 1.20 8.41 -13.68
N ASP A 34 0.11 7.85 -13.18
CA ASP A 34 -0.07 7.52 -11.77
C ASP A 34 0.38 6.09 -11.45
N GLY A 35 0.81 5.85 -10.21
CA GLY A 35 1.25 4.53 -9.73
C GLY A 35 2.55 4.02 -10.37
N PHE A 36 3.50 4.90 -10.70
CA PHE A 36 4.77 4.49 -11.31
C PHE A 36 5.53 3.44 -10.51
N ASP A 37 5.49 3.52 -9.18
CA ASP A 37 6.15 2.58 -8.28
C ASP A 37 5.53 1.18 -8.34
N GLU A 38 4.28 1.04 -8.78
CA GLU A 38 3.63 -0.25 -8.95
C GLU A 38 4.29 -1.08 -10.06
N MET A 39 4.84 -0.43 -11.09
CA MET A 39 5.49 -1.11 -12.22
C MET A 39 6.72 -1.92 -11.82
N LYS A 40 7.42 -1.50 -10.77
CA LYS A 40 8.63 -2.18 -10.28
C LYS A 40 8.33 -3.60 -9.80
N TYR A 41 7.14 -3.79 -9.28
CA TYR A 41 6.78 -5.04 -8.64
C TYR A 41 6.42 -6.14 -9.65
N TYR A 42 5.95 -5.76 -10.84
CA TYR A 42 5.61 -6.68 -11.93
C TYR A 42 6.75 -6.97 -12.92
N LEU A 43 7.85 -6.22 -12.84
CA LEU A 43 8.90 -6.22 -13.86
C LEU A 43 10.26 -6.52 -13.26
N THR A 44 11.05 -7.33 -13.94
CA THR A 44 12.50 -7.40 -13.65
C THR A 44 13.12 -6.02 -13.80
N THR A 45 14.23 -5.74 -13.12
CA THR A 45 14.93 -4.45 -13.26
C THR A 45 15.21 -4.07 -14.72
N ALA A 46 15.51 -5.06 -15.57
CA ALA A 46 15.71 -4.86 -17.00
C ALA A 46 14.41 -4.47 -17.73
N ALA A 47 13.30 -5.16 -17.44
CA ALA A 47 12.00 -4.87 -18.03
C ALA A 47 11.42 -3.53 -17.55
N PHE A 48 11.63 -3.18 -16.28
CA PHE A 48 11.31 -1.86 -15.73
C PHE A 48 12.10 -0.76 -16.43
N ARG A 49 13.43 -0.93 -16.58
CA ARG A 49 14.30 -0.01 -17.35
C ARG A 49 13.82 0.17 -18.78
N TYR A 50 13.44 -0.92 -19.45
CA TYR A 50 12.91 -0.87 -20.81
C TYR A 50 11.59 -0.10 -20.87
N THR A 51 10.64 -0.44 -20.01
CA THR A 51 9.31 0.19 -20.01
C THR A 51 9.40 1.68 -19.68
N PHE A 52 10.25 2.05 -18.72
CA PHE A 52 10.51 3.46 -18.43
C PHE A 52 11.11 4.20 -19.62
N LYS A 53 12.07 3.60 -20.35
CA LYS A 53 12.60 4.20 -21.59
C LYS A 53 11.51 4.45 -22.62
N GLU A 54 10.53 3.55 -22.76
CA GLU A 54 9.39 3.77 -23.65
C GLU A 54 8.52 4.95 -23.21
N ILE A 55 8.27 5.10 -21.90
CA ILE A 55 7.56 6.26 -21.33
C ILE A 55 8.32 7.55 -21.66
N LEU A 56 9.65 7.57 -21.51
CA LEU A 56 10.46 8.75 -21.81
C LEU A 56 10.39 9.20 -23.27
N LYS A 57 10.07 8.31 -24.23
CA LYS A 57 9.86 8.70 -25.64
C LYS A 57 8.67 9.65 -25.82
N LEU A 58 7.72 9.62 -24.89
CA LEU A 58 6.57 10.52 -24.84
C LEU A 58 6.95 11.90 -24.28
N VAL A 59 8.10 12.05 -23.63
CA VAL A 59 8.54 13.33 -23.08
C VAL A 59 9.42 14.06 -24.09
N ARG A 60 8.90 15.16 -24.63
CA ARG A 60 9.48 16.02 -25.66
C ARG A 60 9.54 17.47 -25.16
N PRO A 61 10.31 18.38 -25.79
CA PRO A 61 10.51 19.74 -25.25
C PRO A 61 9.25 20.54 -24.90
N LYS A 62 8.13 20.31 -25.60
CA LYS A 62 6.83 20.98 -25.33
C LYS A 62 5.79 20.07 -24.68
N SER A 63 6.06 18.78 -24.51
CA SER A 63 5.09 17.87 -23.87
C SER A 63 5.00 18.18 -22.38
N LYS A 64 3.81 18.01 -21.79
CA LYS A 64 3.61 18.11 -20.35
C LYS A 64 3.38 16.71 -19.80
N ALA A 65 4.19 16.28 -18.84
CA ALA A 65 4.07 14.98 -18.20
C ALA A 65 4.25 15.10 -16.69
N ILE A 66 3.37 14.45 -15.93
CA ILE A 66 3.48 14.29 -14.48
C ILE A 66 3.57 12.79 -14.21
N LEU A 67 4.62 12.40 -13.49
CA LEU A 67 4.83 11.05 -13.01
C LEU A 67 4.56 11.03 -11.50
N ALA A 68 3.53 10.31 -11.07
CA ALA A 68 3.20 10.12 -9.68
C ALA A 68 3.58 8.69 -9.24
N GLY A 69 4.12 8.59 -8.03
CA GLY A 69 4.53 7.32 -7.45
C GLY A 69 5.29 7.51 -6.14
N ARG A 70 5.50 6.42 -5.42
CA ARG A 70 6.23 6.41 -4.15
C ARG A 70 7.75 6.42 -4.36
N GLN A 71 8.47 6.99 -3.40
CA GLN A 71 9.94 7.02 -3.42
C GLN A 71 10.58 5.61 -3.41
N THR A 72 9.84 4.61 -2.93
CA THR A 72 10.24 3.19 -2.91
C THR A 72 10.34 2.55 -4.31
N ALA A 73 9.93 3.27 -5.37
CA ALA A 73 10.15 2.85 -6.76
C ALA A 73 11.62 2.56 -7.06
N PHE A 74 12.56 3.25 -6.43
CA PHE A 74 13.99 3.10 -6.69
C PHE A 74 14.68 2.28 -5.61
N LEU A 75 15.60 1.38 -5.99
CA LEU A 75 16.39 0.56 -5.06
C LEU A 75 17.56 1.34 -4.46
N SER A 76 18.00 2.41 -5.13
CA SER A 76 19.10 3.25 -4.65
C SER A 76 18.94 4.70 -5.13
N SER A 77 19.62 5.63 -4.46
CA SER A 77 19.75 7.02 -4.92
C SER A 77 20.41 7.10 -6.30
N ALA A 78 21.41 6.26 -6.57
CA ALA A 78 22.05 6.20 -7.89
C ALA A 78 21.08 5.78 -9.00
N GLU A 79 20.20 4.81 -8.72
CA GLU A 79 19.14 4.44 -9.66
C GLU A 79 18.15 5.60 -9.86
N ARG A 80 17.68 6.22 -8.77
CA ARG A 80 16.79 7.39 -8.84
C ARG A 80 17.39 8.51 -9.69
N ASP A 81 18.66 8.86 -9.48
CA ASP A 81 19.34 9.92 -10.22
C ASP A 81 19.52 9.57 -11.70
N GLU A 82 19.80 8.31 -12.02
CA GLU A 82 19.90 7.82 -13.40
C GLU A 82 18.57 7.96 -14.16
N PHE A 83 17.46 7.70 -13.47
CA PHE A 83 16.13 7.67 -14.04
C PHE A 83 15.47 9.05 -14.10
N LEU A 84 15.45 9.77 -12.98
CA LEU A 84 14.72 11.03 -12.85
C LEU A 84 15.57 12.25 -13.21
N ARG A 85 16.86 12.24 -12.89
CA ARG A 85 17.75 13.39 -13.13
C ARG A 85 18.59 13.25 -14.38
N ALA A 86 18.55 12.08 -15.01
CA ALA A 86 19.39 11.74 -16.15
C ALA A 86 20.90 11.90 -15.84
N THR A 87 21.33 11.53 -14.63
CA THR A 87 22.74 11.64 -14.21
C THR A 87 23.31 10.30 -13.75
N ARG A 88 24.61 10.08 -13.95
CA ARG A 88 25.33 8.92 -13.39
C ARG A 88 26.57 9.38 -12.64
N THR A 89 26.88 8.68 -11.56
CA THR A 89 28.15 8.87 -10.86
C THR A 89 29.25 8.10 -11.57
N HIS A 90 30.30 8.81 -12.00
CA HIS A 90 31.52 8.23 -12.54
C HIS A 90 32.70 8.85 -11.78
N GLU A 91 33.53 8.01 -11.14
CA GLU A 91 34.68 8.46 -10.33
C GLU A 91 34.32 9.53 -9.28
N GLY A 92 33.17 9.39 -8.62
CA GLY A 92 32.69 10.32 -7.61
C GLY A 92 32.11 11.64 -8.15
N ARG A 93 32.08 11.84 -9.48
CA ARG A 93 31.47 13.01 -10.13
C ARG A 93 30.15 12.63 -10.79
N SER A 94 29.16 13.51 -10.66
CA SER A 94 27.87 13.37 -11.35
C SER A 94 27.99 13.87 -12.79
N VAL A 95 27.71 12.99 -13.75
CA VAL A 95 27.79 13.27 -15.20
C VAL A 95 26.40 13.15 -15.80
N SER A 96 26.02 14.15 -16.61
CA SER A 96 24.74 14.13 -17.36
C SER A 96 24.77 13.08 -18.46
N ILE A 97 23.68 12.33 -18.59
CA ILE A 97 23.48 11.32 -19.63
C ILE A 97 22.91 12.04 -20.85
N ALA A 98 23.73 12.19 -21.90
CA ALA A 98 23.34 12.84 -23.14
C ALA A 98 22.06 12.23 -23.74
N GLY A 99 21.15 13.11 -24.18
CA GLY A 99 19.90 12.71 -24.85
C GLY A 99 18.80 12.18 -23.92
N ARG A 100 18.97 12.25 -22.59
CA ARG A 100 17.91 11.91 -21.62
C ARG A 100 17.22 13.14 -21.05
N VAL A 101 15.96 12.94 -20.66
CA VAL A 101 15.12 13.96 -20.04
C VAL A 101 15.32 13.94 -18.53
N SER A 102 15.43 15.11 -17.92
CA SER A 102 15.39 15.29 -16.47
C SER A 102 13.99 15.76 -16.03
N PHE A 103 13.51 15.19 -14.94
CA PHE A 103 12.27 15.57 -14.27
C PHE A 103 12.57 16.54 -13.15
N ARG A 104 11.63 17.47 -12.92
CA ARG A 104 11.56 18.22 -11.68
C ARG A 104 10.81 17.37 -10.65
N GLU A 105 11.50 17.03 -9.57
CA GLU A 105 10.90 16.26 -8.49
C GLU A 105 10.12 17.17 -7.55
N LEU A 106 8.88 16.77 -7.23
CA LEU A 106 8.01 17.43 -6.27
C LEU A 106 7.53 16.38 -5.26
N THR A 107 7.48 16.77 -3.99
CA THR A 107 6.95 15.92 -2.92
C THR A 107 5.62 16.50 -2.44
N LEU A 108 4.58 15.68 -2.35
CA LEU A 108 3.33 16.09 -1.71
C LEU A 108 3.58 16.24 -0.20
N ALA A 109 3.38 17.46 0.30
CA ALA A 109 3.41 17.70 1.74
C ALA A 109 2.19 17.05 2.40
N PRO A 110 2.31 16.56 3.65
CA PRO A 110 1.13 16.25 4.46
C PRO A 110 0.25 17.48 4.60
N PHE A 111 -1.04 17.27 4.90
CA PHE A 111 -1.95 18.38 5.21
C PHE A 111 -1.38 19.23 6.34
N SER A 112 -1.48 20.56 6.17
CA SER A 112 -1.35 21.48 7.27
C SER A 112 -2.59 21.39 8.16
N ARG A 113 -2.53 22.01 9.36
CA ARG A 113 -3.71 22.12 10.23
C ARG A 113 -4.91 22.72 9.49
N GLY A 114 -4.71 23.81 8.74
CA GLY A 114 -5.77 24.46 7.97
C GLY A 114 -6.33 23.60 6.83
N ASP A 115 -5.49 22.79 6.18
CA ASP A 115 -5.97 21.83 5.17
C ASP A 115 -6.85 20.74 5.81
N GLY A 116 -6.45 20.25 6.99
CA GLY A 116 -7.21 19.27 7.77
C GLY A 116 -8.56 19.84 8.22
N GLU A 117 -8.57 21.04 8.79
CA GLU A 117 -9.81 21.75 9.19
C GLU A 117 -10.76 21.90 8.00
N LEU A 118 -10.25 22.35 6.84
CA LEU A 118 -11.03 22.49 5.62
C LEU A 118 -11.54 21.14 5.08
N PHE A 119 -10.74 20.07 5.21
CA PHE A 119 -11.15 18.73 4.81
C PHE A 119 -12.32 18.24 5.67
N ILE A 120 -12.19 18.32 6.99
CA ILE A 120 -13.23 17.90 7.96
C ILE A 120 -14.53 18.68 7.69
N GLU A 121 -14.44 20.00 7.54
CA GLU A 121 -15.61 20.86 7.26
C GLU A 121 -16.33 20.44 5.96
N ARG A 122 -15.59 20.17 4.89
CA ARG A 122 -16.17 19.74 3.61
C ARG A 122 -16.71 18.32 3.65
N TYR A 123 -16.01 17.41 4.33
CA TYR A 123 -16.43 16.04 4.48
C TYR A 123 -17.72 15.94 5.29
N ARG A 124 -17.85 16.71 6.37
CA ARG A 124 -19.08 16.82 7.15
C ARG A 124 -20.26 17.29 6.29
N ARG A 125 -20.08 18.33 5.48
CA ARG A 125 -21.11 18.77 4.51
C ARG A 125 -21.50 17.68 3.51
N HIS A 126 -20.53 16.86 3.08
CA HIS A 126 -20.81 15.70 2.23
C HIS A 126 -21.63 14.64 2.96
N LEU A 127 -21.28 14.31 4.21
CA LEU A 127 -22.05 13.36 5.03
C LEU A 127 -23.46 13.86 5.32
N ASP A 128 -23.65 15.15 5.63
CA ASP A 128 -24.96 15.75 5.84
C ASP A 128 -25.82 15.69 4.56
N PHE A 129 -25.20 15.89 3.40
CA PHE A 129 -25.89 15.71 2.13
C PHE A 129 -26.30 14.24 1.91
N MET A 130 -25.43 13.28 2.25
CA MET A 130 -25.72 11.85 2.10
C MET A 130 -26.74 11.33 3.12
N SER A 131 -26.70 11.81 4.36
CA SER A 131 -27.61 11.39 5.45
C SER A 131 -29.07 11.71 5.11
N THR A 132 -29.33 12.84 4.46
CA THR A 132 -30.68 13.21 3.98
C THR A 132 -31.23 12.27 2.90
N ARG A 133 -30.39 11.45 2.25
CA ARG A 133 -30.78 10.53 1.17
C ARG A 133 -30.72 9.06 1.58
N GLU A 134 -29.80 8.70 2.46
CA GLU A 134 -29.45 7.29 2.74
C GLU A 134 -29.38 6.95 4.25
N GLY A 135 -29.79 7.84 5.15
CA GLY A 135 -29.89 7.56 6.59
C GLY A 135 -28.54 7.41 7.31
N TYR A 136 -27.47 7.98 6.75
CA TYR A 136 -26.13 7.99 7.35
C TYR A 136 -26.13 8.75 8.69
N ARG A 137 -25.42 8.23 9.71
CA ARG A 137 -25.26 8.96 10.98
C ARG A 137 -24.20 10.03 10.83
N SER A 138 -24.56 11.28 11.10
CA SER A 138 -23.71 12.48 10.99
C SER A 138 -23.05 12.88 12.31
N ASP A 139 -23.05 12.00 13.32
CA ASP A 139 -22.59 12.31 14.68
C ASP A 139 -21.06 12.33 14.75
N LEU A 140 -20.43 13.28 14.04
CA LEU A 140 -19.01 13.57 14.14
C LEU A 140 -18.75 14.59 15.27
N PRO A 141 -17.63 14.47 16.01
CA PRO A 141 -17.18 15.53 16.90
C PRO A 141 -17.04 16.88 16.18
N PRO A 142 -17.12 18.01 16.90
CA PRO A 142 -16.71 19.31 16.39
C PRO A 142 -15.30 19.31 15.78
N GLU A 143 -15.07 20.13 14.74
CA GLU A 143 -13.81 20.17 13.98
C GLU A 143 -12.60 20.48 14.87
N GLN A 144 -12.81 21.37 15.84
CA GLN A 144 -11.82 21.81 16.82
C GLN A 144 -11.33 20.68 17.73
N ASP A 145 -12.11 19.62 17.94
CA ASP A 145 -11.74 18.49 18.81
C ASP A 145 -10.70 17.57 18.14
N PHE A 146 -10.60 17.58 16.80
CA PHE A 146 -9.63 16.77 16.05
C PHE A 146 -8.18 17.28 16.15
N PHE A 147 -7.98 18.48 16.68
CA PHE A 147 -6.65 19.10 16.75
C PHE A 147 -6.22 19.44 18.18
N VAL A 148 -6.88 18.83 19.17
CA VAL A 148 -6.58 19.00 20.60
C VAL A 148 -5.42 18.11 21.04
N THR A 149 -5.28 16.93 20.41
CA THR A 149 -4.21 15.98 20.77
C THR A 149 -3.21 15.75 19.64
N PRO A 150 -1.94 15.45 19.98
CA PRO A 150 -0.91 15.13 18.99
C PRO A 150 -1.29 13.95 18.09
N ASN A 151 -2.00 12.95 18.64
CA ASN A 151 -2.40 11.75 17.90
C ASN A 151 -3.46 12.05 16.82
N LEU A 152 -4.50 12.82 17.17
CA LEU A 152 -5.51 13.22 16.21
C LEU A 152 -4.97 14.22 15.20
N GLU A 153 -4.08 15.13 15.62
CA GLU A 153 -3.38 16.01 14.69
C GLU A 153 -2.54 15.19 13.70
N GLU A 154 -1.82 14.15 14.13
CA GLU A 154 -1.08 13.25 13.23
C GLU A 154 -2.00 12.54 12.21
N ILE A 155 -3.16 12.04 12.67
CA ILE A 155 -4.18 11.44 11.80
C ILE A 155 -4.68 12.46 10.77
N ALA A 156 -4.98 13.69 11.19
CA ALA A 156 -5.52 14.75 10.34
C ALA A 156 -4.56 15.21 9.23
N ARG A 157 -3.27 14.87 9.33
CA ARG A 157 -2.27 15.20 8.30
C ARG A 157 -2.41 14.37 7.02
N ARG A 158 -3.22 13.30 7.02
CA ARG A 158 -3.41 12.43 5.85
C ARG A 158 -4.91 12.28 5.54
N PRO A 159 -5.37 12.69 4.35
CA PRO A 159 -6.80 12.63 4.00
C PRO A 159 -7.41 11.23 4.16
N LEU A 160 -6.71 10.18 3.73
CA LEU A 160 -7.19 8.81 3.91
C LEU A 160 -7.43 8.44 5.39
N HIS A 161 -6.56 8.89 6.31
CA HIS A 161 -6.74 8.57 7.72
C HIS A 161 -7.94 9.31 8.32
N LEU A 162 -8.24 10.53 7.83
CA LEU A 162 -9.48 11.22 8.19
C LEU A 162 -10.71 10.46 7.71
N GLU A 163 -10.71 9.99 6.45
CA GLU A 163 -11.80 9.15 5.93
C GLU A 163 -12.01 7.89 6.79
N MET A 164 -10.93 7.17 7.11
CA MET A 164 -11.01 6.00 8.00
C MET A 164 -11.53 6.37 9.39
N LEU A 165 -11.10 7.52 9.94
CA LEU A 165 -11.52 7.96 11.26
C LEU A 165 -13.02 8.23 11.29
N PHE A 166 -13.56 8.88 10.25
CA PHE A 166 -14.99 9.14 10.14
C PHE A 166 -15.84 7.86 9.99
N GLU A 167 -15.29 6.80 9.40
CA GLU A 167 -15.96 5.49 9.38
C GLU A 167 -15.99 4.80 10.75
N VAL A 168 -14.94 4.99 11.55
CA VAL A 168 -14.78 4.35 12.86
C VAL A 168 -15.53 5.10 13.96
N LEU A 169 -15.52 6.43 13.93
CA LEU A 169 -16.05 7.30 14.98
C LEU A 169 -17.49 6.97 15.42
N PRO A 170 -18.46 6.72 14.52
CA PRO A 170 -19.83 6.42 14.93
C PRO A 170 -19.99 5.17 15.79
N LEU A 171 -19.00 4.27 15.77
CA LEU A 171 -18.98 3.01 16.50
C LEU A 171 -17.99 3.03 17.68
N TYR A 172 -17.15 4.06 17.78
CA TYR A 172 -16.09 4.14 18.77
C TYR A 172 -16.54 4.91 20.02
N GLY A 173 -16.72 4.18 21.13
CA GLY A 173 -17.05 4.76 22.44
C GLY A 173 -15.85 5.02 23.36
N GLY A 174 -14.62 4.87 22.86
CA GLY A 174 -13.40 5.03 23.66
C GLY A 174 -12.87 6.47 23.69
N ASN A 175 -11.76 6.68 24.41
CA ASN A 175 -11.07 7.98 24.43
C ASN A 175 -10.39 8.26 23.08
N LEU A 176 -10.67 9.43 22.47
CA LEU A 176 -10.05 9.86 21.22
C LEU A 176 -8.57 10.26 21.40
N ASP A 177 -8.17 10.65 22.60
CA ASP A 177 -6.77 11.00 22.89
C ASP A 177 -5.82 9.81 22.69
N GLU A 178 -6.34 8.60 22.86
CA GLU A 178 -5.61 7.34 22.64
C GLU A 178 -5.65 6.87 21.18
N MET A 179 -6.29 7.60 20.28
CA MET A 179 -6.48 7.20 18.89
C MET A 179 -5.18 7.40 18.09
N THR A 180 -4.31 6.39 18.11
CA THR A 180 -3.13 6.35 17.25
C THR A 180 -3.49 5.92 15.83
N VAL A 181 -2.61 6.19 14.85
CA VAL A 181 -2.76 5.65 13.48
C VAL A 181 -2.93 4.13 13.50
N ARG A 182 -2.21 3.41 14.37
CA ARG A 182 -2.36 1.96 14.49
C ARG A 182 -3.75 1.57 14.97
N LYS A 183 -4.22 2.16 16.07
CA LYS A 183 -5.56 1.90 16.64
C LYS A 183 -6.66 2.20 15.63
N LEU A 184 -6.49 3.26 14.84
CA LEU A 184 -7.39 3.60 13.75
C LEU A 184 -7.49 2.47 12.71
N TYR A 185 -6.37 1.89 12.27
CA TYR A 185 -6.39 0.74 11.34
C TYR A 185 -7.01 -0.51 11.98
N ASP A 186 -6.68 -0.80 13.25
CA ASP A 186 -7.25 -1.94 13.97
C ASP A 186 -8.79 -1.84 13.99
N LEU A 187 -9.33 -0.69 14.38
CA LEU A 187 -10.77 -0.43 14.46
C LEU A 187 -11.42 -0.40 13.07
N PHE A 188 -10.80 0.26 12.09
CA PHE A 188 -11.33 0.34 10.73
C PHE A 188 -11.46 -1.04 10.10
N VAL A 189 -10.41 -1.88 10.18
CA VAL A 189 -10.43 -3.25 9.66
C VAL A 189 -11.50 -4.09 10.34
N GLN A 190 -11.63 -3.96 11.67
CA GLN A 190 -12.67 -4.65 12.42
C GLN A 190 -14.07 -4.25 11.94
N CYS A 191 -14.36 -2.95 11.85
CA CYS A 191 -15.65 -2.44 11.38
C CYS A 191 -15.98 -2.95 9.97
N MET A 192 -15.01 -2.93 9.06
CA MET A 192 -15.21 -3.41 7.69
C MET A 192 -15.51 -4.90 7.63
N LEU A 193 -14.83 -5.72 8.43
CA LEU A 193 -15.07 -7.17 8.45
C LEU A 193 -16.38 -7.55 9.14
N GLU A 194 -16.77 -6.84 10.21
CA GLU A 194 -18.04 -7.04 10.90
C GLU A 194 -19.22 -6.76 9.95
N ARG A 195 -19.19 -5.62 9.24
CA ARG A 195 -20.20 -5.26 8.22
C ARG A 195 -20.35 -6.33 7.13
N GLU A 196 -19.25 -6.97 6.71
CA GLU A 196 -19.30 -8.04 5.70
C GLU A 196 -19.79 -9.38 6.26
N THR A 197 -19.58 -9.64 7.56
CA THR A 197 -19.98 -10.87 8.26
C THR A 197 -21.46 -10.86 8.66
N GLU A 198 -22.04 -9.69 8.91
CA GLU A 198 -23.49 -9.53 9.20
C GLU A 198 -24.40 -9.95 8.03
N LYS A 199 -23.85 -10.04 6.81
CA LYS A 199 -24.58 -10.52 5.63
C LYS A 199 -24.80 -12.04 5.78
N ALA A 200 -26.06 -12.44 5.99
CA ALA A 200 -26.49 -13.81 6.31
C ALA A 200 -25.92 -14.94 5.41
N ALA A 201 -25.50 -14.62 4.19
CA ALA A 201 -24.85 -15.57 3.27
C ALA A 201 -23.39 -15.92 3.63
N ARG A 202 -22.80 -15.35 4.69
CA ARG A 202 -21.34 -15.35 4.94
C ARG A 202 -20.93 -15.70 6.38
N SER A 203 -21.70 -16.53 7.07
CA SER A 203 -21.50 -16.87 8.48
C SER A 203 -20.54 -18.04 8.74
N GLN A 204 -19.93 -18.62 7.70
CA GLN A 204 -19.09 -19.83 7.86
C GLN A 204 -17.77 -19.54 8.60
N PHE A 205 -17.22 -18.34 8.45
CA PHE A 205 -15.94 -17.95 9.05
C PHE A 205 -16.11 -16.73 9.95
N ASP A 206 -15.47 -16.80 11.11
CA ASP A 206 -15.43 -15.71 12.08
C ASP A 206 -14.44 -14.61 11.66
N LEU A 207 -14.43 -13.52 12.43
CA LEU A 207 -13.54 -12.38 12.21
C LEU A 207 -12.06 -12.79 12.19
N SER A 208 -11.68 -13.74 13.06
CA SER A 208 -10.29 -14.18 13.21
C SER A 208 -9.79 -14.95 11.98
N ALA A 209 -10.62 -15.84 11.44
CA ALA A 209 -10.35 -16.57 10.21
C ALA A 209 -10.24 -15.62 9.01
N ARG A 210 -11.15 -14.64 8.90
CA ARG A 210 -11.11 -13.63 7.83
C ARG A 210 -9.85 -12.75 7.91
N LYS A 211 -9.48 -12.30 9.11
CA LYS A 211 -8.24 -11.57 9.33
C LYS A 211 -7.03 -12.39 8.90
N ARG A 212 -6.98 -13.68 9.27
CA ARG A 212 -5.88 -14.58 8.88
C ARG A 212 -5.79 -14.78 7.37
N PHE A 213 -6.93 -14.93 6.69
CA PHE A 213 -6.97 -14.97 5.22
C PHE A 213 -6.37 -13.69 4.62
N LEU A 214 -6.78 -12.51 5.12
CA LEU A 214 -6.26 -11.22 4.65
C LEU A 214 -4.77 -11.03 4.92
N GLU A 215 -4.26 -11.48 6.08
CA GLU A 215 -2.83 -11.51 6.38
C GLU A 215 -2.06 -12.37 5.36
N GLY A 216 -2.53 -13.60 5.12
CA GLY A 216 -1.90 -14.51 4.16
C GLY A 216 -1.94 -14.00 2.72
N LEU A 217 -3.09 -13.47 2.29
CA LEU A 217 -3.25 -12.86 0.96
C LEU A 217 -2.35 -11.63 0.80
N SER A 218 -2.30 -10.76 1.81
CA SER A 218 -1.48 -9.54 1.77
C SER A 218 -0.01 -9.87 1.70
N PHE A 219 0.44 -10.84 2.51
CA PHE A 219 1.81 -11.33 2.47
C PHE A 219 2.13 -11.94 1.11
N PHE A 220 1.30 -12.84 0.58
CA PHE A 220 1.51 -13.44 -0.75
C PHE A 220 1.68 -12.37 -1.83
N MET A 221 0.74 -11.42 -1.89
CA MET A 221 0.78 -10.32 -2.86
C MET A 221 2.02 -9.45 -2.67
N TRP A 222 2.37 -9.10 -1.43
CA TRP A 222 3.57 -8.31 -1.13
C TRP A 222 4.86 -9.03 -1.52
N ALA A 223 4.95 -10.32 -1.20
CA ALA A 223 6.12 -11.14 -1.47
C ALA A 223 6.36 -11.37 -2.98
N LYS A 224 5.27 -11.39 -3.76
CA LYS A 224 5.33 -11.44 -5.23
C LYS A 224 5.49 -10.08 -5.89
N GLY A 225 5.38 -8.98 -5.14
CA GLY A 225 5.29 -7.67 -5.76
C GLY A 225 4.04 -7.55 -6.65
N ALA A 226 2.87 -7.85 -6.10
CA ALA A 226 1.63 -7.75 -6.83
C ALA A 226 0.70 -6.75 -6.13
N ALA A 227 0.23 -5.74 -6.86
CA ALA A 227 -0.90 -4.90 -6.43
C ALA A 227 -2.25 -5.56 -6.77
N THR A 228 -2.28 -6.50 -7.72
CA THR A 228 -3.45 -7.31 -8.07
C THR A 228 -3.06 -8.77 -8.26
N VAL A 229 -3.97 -9.69 -7.98
CA VAL A 229 -3.73 -11.14 -8.08
C VAL A 229 -4.91 -11.88 -8.71
N GLU A 230 -4.65 -12.90 -9.53
CA GLU A 230 -5.70 -13.78 -10.05
C GLU A 230 -6.05 -14.84 -9.00
N ILE A 231 -7.34 -15.15 -8.84
CA ILE A 231 -7.80 -16.07 -7.79
C ILE A 231 -7.12 -17.44 -7.90
N SER A 232 -6.87 -17.91 -9.12
CA SER A 232 -6.19 -19.18 -9.40
C SER A 232 -4.73 -19.20 -8.97
N ASP A 233 -4.09 -18.03 -8.85
CA ASP A 233 -2.68 -17.92 -8.46
C ASP A 233 -2.50 -17.85 -6.95
N ILE A 234 -3.60 -17.65 -6.20
CA ILE A 234 -3.56 -17.57 -4.74
C ILE A 234 -3.30 -18.98 -4.20
N PRO A 235 -2.22 -19.19 -3.42
CA PRO A 235 -1.92 -20.48 -2.83
C PRO A 235 -3.07 -20.97 -1.96
N ASP A 236 -3.38 -22.26 -2.06
CA ASP A 236 -4.42 -22.90 -1.25
C ASP A 236 -4.18 -22.69 0.25
N PHE A 237 -2.91 -22.61 0.67
CA PHE A 237 -2.55 -22.36 2.06
C PHE A 237 -3.02 -20.99 2.58
N CYS A 238 -3.20 -19.98 1.73
CA CYS A 238 -3.79 -18.70 2.15
C CYS A 238 -5.21 -18.88 2.68
N PHE A 239 -5.95 -19.86 2.16
CA PHE A 239 -7.31 -20.20 2.60
C PHE A 239 -7.33 -21.17 3.80
N ASN A 240 -6.17 -21.65 4.26
CA ASN A 240 -6.04 -22.54 5.42
C ASN A 240 -6.12 -21.79 6.76
N VAL A 241 -7.21 -21.08 6.97
CA VAL A 241 -7.40 -20.19 8.11
C VAL A 241 -7.52 -20.94 9.44
N ASN A 242 -7.88 -22.22 9.45
CA ASN A 242 -8.02 -23.02 10.68
C ASN A 242 -6.93 -24.08 10.87
N LEU A 243 -5.92 -24.14 10.00
CA LEU A 243 -4.84 -25.14 10.00
C LEU A 243 -5.30 -26.61 9.96
N ALA A 244 -6.60 -26.87 9.77
CA ALA A 244 -7.16 -28.20 9.58
C ALA A 244 -6.93 -28.61 8.13
N GLY A 245 -5.78 -29.24 7.84
CA GLY A 245 -5.40 -29.65 6.49
C GLY A 245 -6.54 -30.34 5.74
N GLY A 246 -6.86 -29.84 4.54
CA GLY A 246 -7.94 -30.34 3.70
C GLY A 246 -7.92 -29.71 2.30
N ARG A 247 -8.66 -30.31 1.35
CA ARG A 247 -8.90 -29.69 0.04
C ARG A 247 -9.84 -28.50 0.21
N PHE A 248 -9.43 -27.33 -0.25
CA PHE A 248 -10.26 -26.12 -0.23
C PHE A 248 -11.28 -26.20 -1.36
N SER A 249 -12.56 -26.19 -1.02
CA SER A 249 -13.62 -26.09 -2.01
C SER A 249 -13.70 -24.67 -2.57
N ASP A 250 -14.19 -24.53 -3.79
CA ASP A 250 -14.49 -23.22 -4.38
C ASP A 250 -15.48 -22.41 -3.53
N GLU A 251 -16.31 -23.08 -2.74
CA GLU A 251 -17.24 -22.45 -1.80
C GLU A 251 -16.49 -21.72 -0.68
N ILE A 252 -15.47 -22.34 -0.08
CA ILE A 252 -14.62 -21.71 0.95
C ILE A 252 -13.90 -20.50 0.38
N LYS A 253 -13.33 -20.63 -0.84
CA LYS A 253 -12.64 -19.52 -1.51
C LYS A 253 -13.60 -18.37 -1.76
N ARG A 254 -14.81 -18.65 -2.27
CA ARG A 254 -15.84 -17.63 -2.52
C ARG A 254 -16.31 -16.95 -1.23
N ASP A 255 -16.46 -17.68 -0.12
CA ASP A 255 -16.86 -17.08 1.15
C ASP A 255 -15.77 -16.18 1.76
N LEU A 256 -14.52 -16.66 1.79
CA LEU A 256 -13.41 -15.89 2.33
C LEU A 256 -13.14 -14.64 1.50
N ILE A 257 -13.16 -14.74 0.16
CA ILE A 257 -13.04 -13.58 -0.73
C ILE A 257 -14.25 -12.66 -0.60
N GLY A 258 -15.46 -13.21 -0.67
CA GLY A 258 -16.70 -12.45 -0.73
C GLY A 258 -17.05 -11.75 0.58
N GLY A 259 -16.71 -12.33 1.73
CA GLY A 259 -16.88 -11.70 3.04
C GLY A 259 -15.61 -11.02 3.57
N SER A 260 -14.62 -10.79 2.70
CA SER A 260 -13.53 -9.85 2.96
C SER A 260 -13.74 -8.58 2.14
N PHE A 261 -13.21 -7.45 2.59
CA PHE A 261 -13.35 -6.17 1.89
C PHE A 261 -12.36 -6.00 0.71
N VAL A 262 -11.96 -7.11 0.07
CA VAL A 262 -11.14 -7.07 -1.15
C VAL A 262 -12.01 -6.75 -2.37
N GLU A 263 -11.48 -5.94 -3.29
CA GLU A 263 -12.18 -5.61 -4.52
C GLU A 263 -11.87 -6.62 -5.62
N MET A 264 -12.90 -7.02 -6.37
CA MET A 264 -12.74 -7.81 -7.59
C MET A 264 -12.92 -6.91 -8.80
N ARG A 265 -11.90 -6.81 -9.67
CA ARG A 265 -12.02 -6.14 -10.97
C ARG A 265 -12.77 -7.02 -11.96
N LEU A 266 -13.32 -6.41 -13.00
CA LEU A 266 -13.99 -7.11 -14.12
C LEU A 266 -13.11 -8.19 -14.78
N SER A 267 -11.78 -8.09 -14.63
CA SER A 267 -10.82 -9.09 -15.11
C SER A 267 -10.71 -10.35 -14.23
N GLY A 268 -11.47 -10.46 -13.13
CA GLY A 268 -11.36 -11.57 -12.17
C GLY A 268 -10.16 -11.46 -11.24
N ARG A 269 -9.49 -10.29 -11.20
CA ARG A 269 -8.36 -10.01 -10.32
C ARG A 269 -8.80 -9.37 -9.01
N LEU A 270 -8.20 -9.80 -7.92
CA LEU A 270 -8.38 -9.22 -6.59
C LEU A 270 -7.36 -8.12 -6.32
N LEU A 271 -7.78 -7.09 -5.58
CA LEU A 271 -6.90 -6.09 -5.00
C LEU A 271 -7.43 -5.61 -3.65
N PHE A 272 -6.55 -4.97 -2.87
CA PHE A 272 -6.96 -4.21 -1.70
C PHE A 272 -7.51 -2.84 -2.13
N PRO A 273 -8.56 -2.32 -1.45
CA PRO A 273 -9.10 -0.98 -1.74
C PRO A 273 -8.04 0.11 -1.63
N HIS A 274 -7.10 -0.06 -0.69
CA HIS A 274 -5.96 0.82 -0.55
C HIS A 274 -4.70 0.07 -0.15
N ARG A 275 -3.56 0.50 -0.69
CA ARG A 275 -2.25 -0.13 -0.45
C ARG A 275 -1.82 -0.11 1.02
N SER A 276 -2.15 0.93 1.77
CA SER A 276 -1.82 0.98 3.20
C SER A 276 -2.53 -0.10 4.02
N ILE A 277 -3.70 -0.59 3.57
CA ILE A 277 -4.40 -1.68 4.24
C ILE A 277 -3.68 -3.01 4.00
N GLN A 278 -3.20 -3.24 2.77
CA GLN A 278 -2.30 -4.35 2.47
C GLN A 278 -1.03 -4.26 3.34
N GLU A 279 -0.41 -3.09 3.43
CA GLU A 279 0.80 -2.87 4.25
C GLU A 279 0.56 -3.12 5.74
N TYR A 280 -0.61 -2.73 6.26
CA TYR A 280 -1.04 -3.06 7.61
C TYR A 280 -1.12 -4.59 7.80
N PHE A 281 -1.77 -5.34 6.91
CA PHE A 281 -1.85 -6.80 7.04
C PHE A 281 -0.52 -7.51 6.83
N VAL A 282 0.37 -6.97 5.99
CA VAL A 282 1.76 -7.46 5.87
C VAL A 282 2.48 -7.29 7.20
N ALA A 283 2.32 -6.15 7.88
CA ALA A 283 2.87 -5.95 9.21
C ALA A 283 2.29 -6.95 10.24
N GLU A 284 0.98 -7.22 10.18
CA GLU A 284 0.35 -8.23 11.04
C GLU A 284 0.90 -9.65 10.81
N PHE A 285 1.10 -10.01 9.55
CA PHE A 285 1.69 -11.29 9.17
C PHE A 285 3.13 -11.41 9.67
N LEU A 286 3.96 -10.39 9.44
CA LEU A 286 5.36 -10.37 9.87
C LEU A 286 5.48 -10.40 11.39
N ALA A 287 4.62 -9.68 12.11
CA ALA A 287 4.55 -9.76 13.57
C ALA A 287 4.26 -11.19 14.03
N SER A 288 3.27 -11.85 13.41
CA SER A 288 2.93 -13.24 13.72
C SER A 288 4.09 -14.20 13.40
N PHE A 289 4.82 -13.96 12.31
CA PHE A 289 6.03 -14.72 11.98
C PHE A 289 7.11 -14.58 13.06
N PHE A 290 7.43 -13.36 13.50
CA PHE A 290 8.42 -13.13 14.56
C PHE A 290 7.99 -13.73 15.91
N LEU A 291 6.69 -13.85 16.16
CA LEU A 291 6.15 -14.54 17.33
C LEU A 291 6.08 -16.07 17.18
N GLY A 292 6.60 -16.64 16.09
CA GLY A 292 6.69 -18.08 15.89
C GLY A 292 5.40 -18.74 15.40
N SER A 293 4.51 -17.99 14.72
CA SER A 293 3.29 -18.54 14.14
C SER A 293 3.59 -19.62 13.10
N GLN A 294 3.09 -20.85 13.34
CA GLN A 294 3.20 -21.96 12.39
C GLN A 294 2.55 -21.62 11.04
N TYR A 295 1.40 -20.94 11.06
CA TYR A 295 0.73 -20.49 9.83
C TYR A 295 1.66 -19.63 8.97
N ALA A 296 2.32 -18.65 9.58
CA ALA A 296 3.19 -17.74 8.84
C ALA A 296 4.43 -18.47 8.27
N SER A 297 5.03 -19.37 9.06
CA SER A 297 6.15 -20.19 8.60
C SER A 297 5.76 -21.13 7.46
N HIS A 298 4.62 -21.81 7.56
CA HIS A 298 4.15 -22.73 6.52
C HIS A 298 3.77 -22.00 5.23
N LEU A 299 3.09 -20.84 5.32
CA LEU A 299 2.75 -20.07 4.13
C LEU A 299 4.01 -19.58 3.39
N ALA A 300 5.01 -19.09 4.12
CA ALA A 300 6.28 -18.67 3.52
C ALA A 300 6.95 -19.82 2.74
N LEU A 301 6.95 -21.03 3.31
CA LEU A 301 7.47 -22.23 2.65
C LEU A 301 6.63 -22.63 1.42
N ASP A 302 5.30 -22.62 1.53
CA ASP A 302 4.37 -22.97 0.46
C ASP A 302 4.57 -22.12 -0.79
N ILE A 303 4.87 -20.82 -0.61
CA ILE A 303 5.12 -19.89 -1.71
C ILE A 303 6.59 -19.82 -2.15
N ASN A 304 7.43 -20.73 -1.65
CA ASN A 304 8.87 -20.85 -1.90
C ASN A 304 9.65 -19.58 -1.53
N ILE A 305 9.36 -19.00 -0.38
CA ILE A 305 10.05 -17.82 0.15
C ILE A 305 10.80 -18.17 1.42
N ILE A 306 12.11 -17.92 1.39
CA ILE A 306 12.94 -17.90 2.59
C ILE A 306 12.68 -16.56 3.27
N LEU A 307 11.74 -16.55 4.22
CA LEU A 307 11.38 -15.35 4.96
C LEU A 307 12.45 -15.07 6.03
N ASP A 308 13.53 -14.40 5.62
CA ASP A 308 14.61 -13.94 6.48
C ASP A 308 14.71 -12.40 6.47
N PHE A 309 15.65 -11.85 7.23
CA PHE A 309 15.87 -10.41 7.27
C PHE A 309 16.35 -9.81 5.96
N GLY A 310 17.05 -10.56 5.12
CA GLY A 310 17.45 -10.07 3.80
C GLY A 310 16.23 -9.88 2.89
N PHE A 311 15.32 -10.84 2.92
CA PHE A 311 14.05 -10.75 2.22
C PHE A 311 13.22 -9.57 2.74
N ILE A 312 13.04 -9.47 4.06
CA ILE A 312 12.26 -8.39 4.67
C ILE A 312 12.89 -7.03 4.34
N ASP A 313 14.20 -6.85 4.55
CA ASP A 313 14.90 -5.58 4.32
C ASP A 313 14.81 -5.11 2.86
N SER A 314 14.80 -6.04 1.90
CA SER A 314 14.70 -5.72 0.47
C SER A 314 13.28 -5.38 0.00
N HIS A 315 12.24 -5.81 0.72
CA HIS A 315 10.84 -5.66 0.30
C HIS A 315 10.02 -4.69 1.19
N VAL A 316 10.46 -4.45 2.42
CA VAL A 316 9.64 -3.74 3.42
C VAL A 316 9.51 -2.26 3.08
N SER A 317 8.29 -1.72 3.14
CA SER A 317 8.03 -0.28 3.01
C SER A 317 8.16 0.43 4.37
N PRO A 318 8.41 1.75 4.41
CA PRO A 318 8.42 2.49 5.68
C PRO A 318 7.11 2.29 6.47
N GLU A 319 5.98 2.23 5.75
CA GLU A 319 4.65 2.04 6.34
C GLU A 319 4.52 0.69 7.06
N VAL A 320 5.00 -0.41 6.46
CA VAL A 320 5.00 -1.73 7.12
C VAL A 320 5.84 -1.70 8.40
N LEU A 321 7.01 -1.04 8.37
CA LEU A 321 7.85 -0.89 9.55
C LEU A 321 7.16 -0.07 10.64
N ASP A 322 6.53 1.06 10.30
CA ASP A 322 5.83 1.90 11.27
C ASP A 322 4.70 1.11 11.98
N PHE A 323 3.92 0.31 11.24
CA PHE A 323 2.92 -0.59 11.85
C PHE A 323 3.52 -1.67 12.73
N LEU A 324 4.67 -2.24 12.34
CA LEU A 324 5.40 -3.22 13.14
C LEU A 324 6.00 -2.60 14.42
N VAL A 325 6.40 -1.32 14.42
CA VAL A 325 6.93 -0.63 15.62
C VAL A 325 5.78 -0.40 16.58
N ALA A 326 4.66 0.12 16.07
CA ALA A 326 3.49 0.48 16.85
C ALA A 326 2.84 -0.71 17.59
N ARG A 327 3.16 -1.94 17.17
CA ARG A 327 2.76 -3.20 17.82
C ARG A 327 3.46 -3.43 19.18
N GLY A 328 4.55 -2.73 19.48
CA GLY A 328 5.18 -2.69 20.80
C GLY A 328 6.49 -3.49 20.95
N GLN A 329 7.11 -3.34 22.12
CA GLN A 329 8.48 -3.80 22.41
C GLN A 329 8.68 -5.32 22.29
N THR A 330 7.66 -6.14 22.57
CA THR A 330 7.77 -7.60 22.46
C THR A 330 8.10 -8.04 21.03
N ILE A 331 7.44 -7.44 20.04
CA ILE A 331 7.68 -7.76 18.62
C ILE A 331 9.02 -7.21 18.16
N GLN A 332 9.40 -6.00 18.60
CA GLN A 332 10.73 -5.45 18.33
C GLN A 332 11.84 -6.35 18.88
N LYS A 333 11.67 -6.86 20.11
CA LYS A 333 12.61 -7.79 20.74
C LYS A 333 12.68 -9.11 19.96
N ALA A 334 11.54 -9.70 19.61
CA ALA A 334 11.51 -10.94 18.84
C ALA A 334 12.19 -10.77 17.46
N ALA A 335 11.95 -9.65 16.77
CA ALA A 335 12.65 -9.31 15.55
C ALA A 335 14.15 -9.13 15.79
N PHE A 336 14.55 -8.42 16.85
CA PHE A 336 15.96 -8.20 17.17
C PHE A 336 16.71 -9.51 17.49
N ASP A 337 16.09 -10.41 18.25
CA ASP A 337 16.67 -11.72 18.56
C ASP A 337 16.85 -12.58 17.31
N ALA A 338 15.88 -12.53 16.38
CA ALA A 338 16.02 -13.17 15.08
C ALA A 338 17.13 -12.52 14.21
N LEU A 339 17.38 -11.21 14.37
CA LEU A 339 18.42 -10.47 13.65
C LEU A 339 19.84 -10.85 14.10
N ARG A 340 20.05 -11.09 15.40
CA ARG A 340 21.38 -11.44 15.95
C ARG A 340 22.00 -12.67 15.28
N GLY A 341 21.17 -13.59 14.78
CA GLY A 341 21.61 -14.77 14.04
C GLY A 341 21.89 -14.52 12.55
N TYR A 342 21.65 -13.30 12.04
CA TYR A 342 21.70 -13.02 10.60
C TYR A 342 23.08 -12.53 10.15
N PRO A 343 23.73 -13.19 9.17
CA PRO A 343 25.14 -12.98 8.85
C PRO A 343 25.43 -11.78 7.92
N ARG A 344 24.41 -11.00 7.50
CA ARG A 344 24.57 -9.93 6.50
C ARG A 344 24.22 -8.56 7.07
N ALA A 345 24.83 -7.52 6.49
CA ALA A 345 24.50 -6.13 6.78
C ALA A 345 23.03 -5.83 6.42
N ILE A 346 22.39 -5.02 7.26
CA ILE A 346 20.98 -4.65 7.16
C ILE A 346 20.89 -3.16 6.81
N SER A 347 19.86 -2.75 6.06
CA SER A 347 19.70 -1.34 5.70
C SER A 347 19.54 -0.43 6.93
N SER A 348 19.97 0.82 6.79
CA SER A 348 19.79 1.87 7.81
C SER A 348 18.33 2.17 8.14
N LYS A 349 17.39 1.75 7.28
CA LYS A 349 15.96 1.87 7.51
C LYS A 349 15.46 0.82 8.51
N SER A 350 15.84 -0.43 8.32
CA SER A 350 15.48 -1.53 9.23
C SER A 350 16.23 -1.44 10.56
N ILE A 351 17.44 -0.88 10.58
CA ILE A 351 18.14 -0.55 11.83
C ILE A 351 17.37 0.52 12.61
N ARG A 352 16.92 1.60 11.95
CA ARG A 352 16.08 2.62 12.60
C ARG A 352 14.80 2.04 13.19
N TYR A 353 14.19 1.05 12.53
CA TYR A 353 13.05 0.31 13.06
C TYR A 353 13.39 -0.39 14.39
N LEU A 354 14.47 -1.18 14.41
CA LEU A 354 14.87 -1.93 15.61
C LEU A 354 15.33 -1.04 16.78
N CYS A 355 15.88 0.14 16.47
CA CYS A 355 16.42 1.05 17.47
C CYS A 355 15.41 2.08 18.00
N ARG A 356 14.17 2.14 17.48
CA ARG A 356 13.29 3.30 17.70
C ARG A 356 12.79 3.46 19.13
N GLU A 357 12.78 2.41 19.97
CA GLU A 357 12.42 2.51 21.40
C GLU A 357 13.12 1.47 22.30
N VAL A 358 14.07 0.69 21.77
CA VAL A 358 14.86 -0.22 22.61
C VAL A 358 16.02 0.57 23.19
N SER A 359 15.83 1.09 24.42
CA SER A 359 16.93 1.56 25.25
C SER A 359 17.90 0.40 25.50
N PHE A 360 18.90 0.23 24.63
CA PHE A 360 20.03 -0.66 24.89
C PHE A 360 20.90 -0.03 25.98
N CYS A 361 20.55 -0.28 27.24
CA CYS A 361 21.57 -0.46 28.25
C CYS A 361 22.35 -1.73 27.87
N SER A 362 23.68 -1.61 27.72
CA SER A 362 24.66 -2.63 27.35
C SER A 362 24.69 -3.09 25.88
N LEU A 363 25.53 -2.40 25.09
CA LEU A 363 26.40 -3.01 24.09
C LEU A 363 27.69 -3.48 24.77
#